data_AF-A0A6D2HHV4-F1
#
_entry.id   AF-A0A6D2HHV4-F1
#
_cell.length_a   1.000
_cell.length_b   1.000
_cell.length_c   1.000
_cell.angle_alpha   90.00
_cell.angle_beta   90.00
_cell.angle_gamma   90.00
#
_symmetry.space_group_name_H-M   'P 1'
#
loop_
_entity.id
_entity.type
_entity.pdbx_description
1 polymer ?
#
loop_
_entity_poly.entity_id
_entity_poly.type
_entity_poly.pdbx_seq_one_letter_code
_entity_poly.pdbx_strand_id
1 'polypeptide(L)'
;MMRPSLQPCRKVHPIFQEGNQLNPSDLRSIVDTLRDSERSLQALKVSEWMSEQKVFDLIPEDFAARLNLTGNALGLEEAEKFFESIAENKQGSSVYATILSFYARSEKNLDKAEFIFLKTKELGFLCKPASFNHMMSLYIQLDKLQ
;
A
#
# COMPACT_ATOMS: atom_id res chain seq x y z
N MET A 1 -13.02 42.77 -19.60
CA MET A 1 -12.95 41.64 -18.64
C MET A 1 -12.44 40.41 -19.40
N MET A 2 -11.17 40.05 -19.21
CA MET A 2 -10.60 38.80 -19.72
C MET A 2 -9.95 38.06 -18.55
N ARG A 3 -10.19 36.74 -18.48
CA ARG A 3 -9.73 35.84 -17.41
C ARG A 3 -8.20 35.72 -17.41
N PRO A 4 -7.53 35.62 -16.25
CA PRO A 4 -6.12 35.26 -16.21
C PRO A 4 -5.96 33.77 -16.57
N SER A 5 -4.93 33.49 -17.36
CA SER A 5 -4.45 32.16 -17.69
C SER A 5 -4.03 31.40 -16.42
N LEU A 6 -4.54 30.18 -16.26
CA LEU A 6 -4.03 29.21 -15.28
C LEU A 6 -2.60 28.85 -15.68
N GLN A 7 -1.63 29.33 -14.91
CA GLN A 7 -0.26 28.82 -14.94
C GLN A 7 -0.28 27.34 -14.50
N PRO A 8 0.50 26.45 -15.15
CA PRO A 8 0.66 25.09 -14.68
C PRO A 8 1.28 25.10 -13.28
N CYS A 9 0.62 24.46 -12.32
CA CYS A 9 1.11 24.33 -10.95
C CYS A 9 2.53 23.75 -10.94
N ARG A 10 3.46 24.58 -10.46
CA ARG A 10 4.83 24.31 -9.98
C ARG A 10 5.23 22.83 -9.98
N LYS A 11 6.20 22.52 -10.85
CA LYS A 11 7.10 21.36 -10.75
C LYS A 11 7.55 21.19 -9.30
N VAL A 12 7.39 19.98 -8.77
CA VAL A 12 8.10 19.54 -7.57
C VAL A 12 9.58 19.43 -7.97
N HIS A 13 10.33 20.53 -7.82
CA HIS A 13 11.79 20.56 -8.00
C HIS A 13 12.46 20.42 -6.62
N PRO A 14 13.71 19.94 -6.57
CA PRO A 14 14.02 18.58 -6.18
C PRO A 14 14.81 18.55 -4.86
N ILE A 15 14.60 17.53 -4.03
CA ILE A 15 15.60 17.17 -3.00
C ILE A 15 16.73 16.32 -3.63
N PHE A 16 16.65 16.06 -4.93
CA PHE A 16 17.55 15.20 -5.67
C PHE A 16 18.66 16.03 -6.30
N GLN A 17 19.76 16.23 -5.56
CA GLN A 17 21.03 16.66 -6.15
C GLN A 17 21.70 15.46 -6.83
N GLU A 18 22.06 15.64 -8.09
CA GLU A 18 22.89 14.72 -8.88
C GLU A 18 24.20 14.46 -8.12
N GLY A 19 24.43 13.22 -7.69
CA GLY A 19 25.72 12.79 -7.14
C GLY A 19 25.66 11.88 -5.92
N ASN A 20 24.55 11.89 -5.15
CA ASN A 20 24.35 10.89 -4.10
C ASN A 20 23.60 9.70 -4.70
N GLN A 21 24.24 8.54 -4.79
CA GLN A 21 23.52 7.28 -5.03
C GLN A 21 22.57 7.07 -3.86
N LEU A 22 21.31 7.47 -4.03
CA LEU A 22 20.27 7.20 -3.04
C LEU A 22 20.12 5.70 -2.96
N ASN A 23 20.48 5.14 -1.82
CA ASN A 23 20.34 3.72 -1.60
C ASN A 23 18.84 3.41 -1.36
N PRO A 24 18.39 2.18 -1.67
CA PRO A 24 16.98 1.80 -1.49
C PRO A 24 16.47 1.98 -0.04
N SER A 25 17.35 1.85 0.96
CA SER A 25 17.00 1.98 2.37
C SER A 25 16.65 3.41 2.77
N ASP A 26 17.38 4.40 2.25
CA ASP A 26 17.12 5.82 2.50
C ASP A 26 15.75 6.21 1.94
N LEU A 27 15.42 5.71 0.74
CA LEU A 27 14.13 5.96 0.11
C LEU A 27 12.98 5.28 0.87
N ARG A 28 13.16 4.05 1.35
CA ARG A 28 12.18 3.39 2.23
C ARG A 28 11.95 4.18 3.50
N SER A 29 13.01 4.71 4.13
CA SER A 29 12.89 5.56 5.32
C SER A 29 12.13 6.86 5.02
N ILE A 30 12.33 7.46 3.85
CA ILE A 30 11.54 8.63 3.40
C ILE A 30 10.07 8.26 3.23
N VAL A 31 9.77 7.12 2.60
CA VAL A 31 8.39 6.63 2.42
C VAL A 31 7.73 6.41 3.78
N ASP A 32 8.41 5.75 4.71
CA ASP A 32 7.92 5.51 6.08
C ASP A 32 7.66 6.82 6.82
N THR A 33 8.62 7.75 6.78
CA THR A 33 8.48 9.08 7.42
C THR A 33 7.28 9.85 6.85
N LEU A 34 7.09 9.82 5.53
CA LEU A 34 5.98 10.50 4.88
C LEU A 34 4.63 9.85 5.21
N ARG A 35 4.57 8.51 5.27
CA ARG A 35 3.38 7.76 5.68
C ARG A 35 2.96 8.15 7.10
N ASP A 36 3.92 8.20 8.02
CA ASP A 36 3.65 8.47 9.44
C ASP A 36 3.25 9.94 9.70
N SER A 37 3.57 10.83 8.75
CA SER A 37 3.15 12.25 8.76
C SER A 37 1.82 12.54 8.05
N GLU A 38 0.99 11.50 7.79
CA GLU A 38 -0.28 11.58 7.05
C GLU A 38 -0.17 12.12 5.61
N ARG A 39 1.03 12.16 5.03
CA ARG A 39 1.29 12.63 3.66
C ARG A 39 1.24 11.48 2.65
N SER A 40 0.19 10.66 2.72
CA SER A 40 0.06 9.42 1.95
C SER A 40 0.22 9.61 0.44
N LEU A 41 -0.30 10.71 -0.13
CA LEU A 41 -0.16 11.04 -1.56
C LEU A 41 1.29 11.32 -1.97
N GLN A 42 2.11 11.88 -1.09
CA GLN A 42 3.51 12.16 -1.40
C GLN A 42 4.38 10.92 -1.22
N ALA A 43 4.13 10.15 -0.15
CA ALA A 43 4.74 8.84 0.02
C ALA A 43 4.44 7.93 -1.18
N LEU A 44 3.19 7.96 -1.69
CA LEU A 44 2.78 7.20 -2.87
C LEU A 44 3.63 7.59 -4.09
N LYS A 45 3.76 8.89 -4.39
CA LYS A 45 4.59 9.36 -5.52
C LYS A 45 6.05 8.91 -5.43
N VAL A 46 6.62 8.91 -4.23
CA VAL A 46 8.00 8.42 -4.03
C VAL A 46 8.07 6.92 -4.31
N SER A 47 7.12 6.14 -3.81
CA SER A 47 7.04 4.69 -4.05
C SER A 47 6.79 4.32 -5.51
N GLU A 48 5.98 5.11 -6.22
CA GLU A 48 5.76 4.99 -7.67
C GLU A 48 7.05 5.22 -8.43
N TRP A 49 7.73 6.33 -8.16
CA TRP A 49 9.01 6.66 -8.79
C TRP A 49 10.08 5.60 -8.53
N MET A 50 10.15 5.04 -7.32
CA MET A 50 11.05 3.92 -7.00
C MET A 50 10.79 2.70 -7.90
N SER A 51 9.53 2.42 -8.23
CA SER A 51 9.16 1.27 -9.07
C SER A 51 9.54 1.45 -10.54
N GLU A 52 9.72 2.68 -10.99
CA GLU A 52 10.16 3.00 -12.36
C GLU A 52 11.68 2.88 -12.53
N GLN A 53 12.44 2.91 -11.43
CA GLN A 53 13.90 2.82 -11.49
C GLN A 53 14.34 1.36 -11.57
N LYS A 54 15.05 1.01 -12.66
CA LYS A 54 15.60 -0.34 -12.87
C LYS A 54 16.69 -0.74 -11.87
N VAL A 55 17.18 0.19 -11.07
CA VAL A 55 18.27 -0.04 -10.09
C VAL A 55 17.76 -0.52 -8.73
N PHE A 56 16.44 -0.47 -8.48
CA PHE A 56 15.87 -0.90 -7.21
C PHE A 56 15.25 -2.28 -7.32
N ASP A 57 15.87 -3.23 -6.62
CA ASP A 57 15.27 -4.54 -6.40
C ASP A 57 14.19 -4.44 -5.32
N LEU A 58 12.93 -4.29 -5.77
CA LEU A 58 11.79 -4.21 -4.88
C LEU A 58 11.53 -5.55 -4.17
N ILE A 59 11.36 -5.46 -2.85
CA ILE A 59 11.00 -6.57 -1.96
C ILE A 59 9.50 -6.51 -1.62
N PRO A 60 8.87 -7.59 -1.13
CA PRO A 60 7.44 -7.60 -0.80
C PRO A 60 6.98 -6.46 0.12
N GLU A 61 7.84 -6.02 1.03
CA GLU A 61 7.59 -4.88 1.93
C GLU A 61 7.40 -3.57 1.18
N ASP A 62 8.12 -3.35 0.08
CA ASP A 62 7.96 -2.15 -0.77
C ASP A 62 6.56 -2.13 -1.42
N PHE A 63 6.12 -3.30 -1.91
CA PHE A 63 4.78 -3.46 -2.49
C PHE A 63 3.68 -3.32 -1.44
N ALA A 64 3.88 -3.88 -0.24
CA ALA A 64 2.92 -3.75 0.86
C ALA A 64 2.78 -2.28 1.31
N ALA A 65 3.89 -1.54 1.39
CA ALA A 65 3.88 -0.12 1.67
C ALA A 65 3.11 0.66 0.59
N ARG A 66 3.39 0.41 -0.69
CA ARG A 66 2.67 1.05 -1.81
C ARG A 66 1.18 0.73 -1.78
N LEU A 67 0.82 -0.53 -1.54
CA LEU A 67 -0.57 -0.98 -1.43
C LEU A 67 -1.31 -0.27 -0.29
N ASN A 68 -0.66 -0.13 0.87
CA ASN A 68 -1.22 0.60 2.01
C ASN A 68 -1.44 2.09 1.68
N LEU A 69 -0.47 2.72 1.02
CA LEU A 69 -0.55 4.10 0.57
C LEU A 69 -1.67 4.31 -0.46
N THR A 70 -1.77 3.43 -1.45
CA THR A 70 -2.85 3.44 -2.45
C THR A 70 -4.21 3.33 -1.78
N GLY A 71 -4.41 2.33 -0.91
CA GLY A 71 -5.70 2.14 -0.25
C GLY A 71 -6.09 3.29 0.69
N ASN A 72 -5.13 3.89 1.38
CA ASN A 72 -5.40 5.02 2.27
C ASN A 72 -5.59 6.35 1.52
N ALA A 73 -4.90 6.56 0.39
CA ALA A 73 -4.97 7.81 -0.36
C ALA A 73 -6.06 7.83 -1.43
N LEU A 74 -6.32 6.68 -2.08
CA LEU A 74 -7.17 6.55 -3.26
C LEU A 74 -8.38 5.62 -3.06
N GLY A 75 -8.40 4.83 -1.97
CA GLY A 75 -9.50 3.95 -1.62
C GLY A 75 -9.29 2.48 -2.00
N LEU A 76 -10.21 1.62 -1.55
CA LEU A 76 -10.11 0.16 -1.66
C LEU A 76 -10.03 -0.31 -3.12
N GLU A 77 -10.84 0.23 -4.02
CA GLU A 77 -10.88 -0.20 -5.42
C GLU A 77 -9.50 -0.04 -6.11
N GLU A 78 -8.82 1.09 -5.88
CA GLU A 78 -7.47 1.31 -6.42
C GLU A 78 -6.43 0.40 -5.76
N ALA A 79 -6.62 0.05 -4.49
CA ALA A 79 -5.77 -0.93 -3.82
C ALA A 79 -5.93 -2.33 -4.40
N GLU A 80 -7.15 -2.74 -4.76
CA GLU A 80 -7.43 -4.02 -5.42
C GLU A 80 -6.74 -4.08 -6.79
N LYS A 81 -6.93 -3.05 -7.62
CA LYS A 81 -6.26 -2.93 -8.93
C LYS A 81 -4.74 -3.02 -8.80
N PHE A 82 -4.17 -2.33 -7.81
CA PHE A 82 -2.75 -2.41 -7.56
C PHE A 82 -2.32 -3.80 -7.11
N PHE A 83 -3.04 -4.43 -6.18
CA PHE A 83 -2.75 -5.78 -5.71
C PHE A 83 -2.72 -6.80 -6.87
N GLU A 84 -3.72 -6.75 -7.75
CA GLU A 84 -3.80 -7.60 -8.94
C GLU A 84 -2.67 -7.36 -9.94
N SER A 85 -2.12 -6.14 -9.99
CA SER A 85 -0.98 -5.81 -10.85
C SER A 85 0.37 -6.36 -10.35
N ILE A 86 0.46 -6.75 -9.08
CA ILE A 86 1.71 -7.27 -8.50
C ILE A 86 1.90 -8.72 -8.97
N ALA A 87 3.06 -9.02 -9.57
CA ALA A 87 3.41 -10.39 -9.94
C ALA A 87 3.34 -11.34 -8.73
N GLU A 88 2.76 -12.53 -8.89
CA GLU A 88 2.51 -13.47 -7.78
C GLU A 88 3.76 -13.78 -6.93
N ASN A 89 4.93 -13.90 -7.56
CA ASN A 89 6.20 -14.14 -6.87
C ASN A 89 6.71 -12.96 -6.02
N LYS A 90 6.10 -11.77 -6.17
CA LYS A 90 6.36 -10.57 -5.37
C LYS A 90 5.28 -10.31 -4.32
N GLN A 91 4.16 -11.04 -4.36
CA GLN A 91 3.10 -10.96 -3.36
C GLN A 91 3.47 -11.75 -2.09
N GLY A 92 4.39 -11.20 -1.29
CA GLY A 92 4.78 -11.83 -0.02
C GLY A 92 3.73 -11.69 1.08
N SER A 93 4.03 -12.26 2.25
CA SER A 93 3.14 -12.25 3.41
C SER A 93 2.67 -10.85 3.85
N SER A 94 3.54 -9.84 3.71
CA SER A 94 3.22 -8.44 4.00
C SER A 94 2.12 -7.89 3.09
N VAL A 95 2.16 -8.19 1.79
CA VAL A 95 1.18 -7.74 0.80
C VAL A 95 -0.20 -8.34 1.10
N TYR A 96 -0.25 -9.66 1.37
CA TYR A 96 -1.47 -10.36 1.75
C TYR A 96 -2.06 -9.84 3.07
N ALA A 97 -1.22 -9.59 4.08
CA ALA A 97 -1.67 -9.01 5.34
C ALA A 97 -2.26 -7.60 5.13
N THR A 98 -1.65 -6.79 4.27
CA THR A 98 -2.14 -5.44 3.95
C THR A 98 -3.51 -5.49 3.28
N ILE A 99 -3.72 -6.27 2.20
CA ILE A 99 -5.04 -6.33 1.53
C ILE A 99 -6.12 -6.90 2.45
N LEU A 100 -5.78 -7.91 3.27
CA LEU A 100 -6.68 -8.45 4.28
C LEU A 100 -7.12 -7.38 5.28
N SER A 101 -6.18 -6.55 5.74
CA SER A 101 -6.49 -5.45 6.66
C SER A 101 -7.50 -4.44 6.10
N PHE A 102 -7.57 -4.29 4.77
CA PHE A 102 -8.55 -3.41 4.13
C PHE A 102 -9.92 -4.09 4.02
N TYR A 103 -9.98 -5.35 3.62
CA TYR A 103 -11.24 -6.10 3.58
C TYR A 103 -11.88 -6.25 4.96
N ALA A 104 -11.08 -6.47 6.00
CA ALA A 104 -11.55 -6.61 7.38
C ALA A 104 -12.15 -5.33 8.01
N ARG A 105 -12.18 -4.20 7.29
CA ARG A 105 -12.78 -2.94 7.78
C ARG A 105 -14.30 -2.89 7.63
N SER A 106 -14.90 -3.79 6.85
CA SER A 106 -16.35 -3.79 6.60
C SER A 106 -16.85 -5.19 6.30
N GLU A 107 -17.98 -5.52 6.91
CA GLU A 107 -18.77 -6.74 6.63
C GLU A 107 -19.08 -6.96 5.15
N LYS A 108 -19.22 -5.88 4.37
CA LYS A 108 -19.52 -5.96 2.94
C LYS A 108 -18.43 -6.68 2.14
N ASN A 109 -17.23 -6.80 2.71
CA ASN A 109 -16.08 -7.45 2.10
C ASN A 109 -15.76 -8.80 2.77
N LEU A 110 -16.68 -9.39 3.54
CA LEU A 110 -16.44 -10.63 4.28
C LEU A 110 -15.92 -11.74 3.37
N ASP A 111 -16.60 -12.02 2.26
CA ASP A 111 -16.20 -13.07 1.31
C ASP A 111 -14.76 -12.85 0.78
N LYS A 112 -14.39 -11.59 0.52
CA LYS A 112 -13.04 -11.22 0.07
C LYS A 112 -12.01 -11.39 1.20
N ALA A 113 -12.36 -11.04 2.43
CA ALA A 113 -11.50 -11.22 3.59
C ALA A 113 -11.23 -12.72 3.85
N GLU A 114 -12.27 -13.55 3.83
CA GLU A 114 -12.15 -15.00 4.00
C GLU A 114 -11.32 -15.64 2.89
N PHE A 115 -11.57 -15.25 1.63
CA PHE A 115 -10.78 -15.72 0.49
C PHE A 115 -9.29 -15.41 0.65
N ILE A 116 -8.95 -14.15 0.97
CA ILE A 116 -7.55 -13.76 1.18
C ILE A 116 -6.94 -14.49 2.38
N PHE A 117 -7.69 -14.67 3.46
CA PHE A 117 -7.20 -15.37 4.64
C PHE A 117 -6.88 -16.84 4.33
N LEU A 118 -7.76 -17.53 3.61
CA LEU A 118 -7.53 -18.90 3.15
C LEU A 118 -6.33 -18.98 2.20
N LYS A 119 -6.23 -18.07 1.24
CA LYS A 119 -5.07 -17.99 0.32
C LYS A 119 -3.76 -17.79 1.09
N THR A 120 -3.77 -16.91 2.10
CA THR A 120 -2.62 -16.66 2.99
C THR A 120 -2.22 -17.93 3.75
N LYS A 121 -3.20 -18.75 4.17
CA LYS A 121 -2.95 -20.06 4.80
C LYS A 121 -2.29 -21.04 3.85
N GLU A 122 -2.83 -21.19 2.64
CA GLU A 122 -2.32 -22.11 1.61
C GLU A 122 -0.86 -21.80 1.22
N LEU A 123 -0.53 -20.51 1.14
CA LEU A 123 0.82 -20.04 0.83
C LEU A 123 1.79 -20.13 2.03
N GLY A 124 1.32 -20.56 3.20
CA GLY A 124 2.15 -20.65 4.40
C GLY A 124 2.53 -19.29 5.00
N PHE A 125 1.77 -18.23 4.70
CA PHE A 125 2.06 -16.85 5.13
C PHE A 125 1.41 -16.45 6.46
N LEU A 126 0.66 -17.36 7.10
CA LEU A 126 0.07 -17.15 8.44
C LEU A 126 1.10 -17.25 9.58
N CYS A 127 2.26 -16.61 9.42
CA CYS A 127 3.33 -16.61 10.41
C CYS A 127 3.15 -15.55 11.49
N LYS A 128 2.33 -14.52 11.24
CA LYS A 128 2.13 -13.38 12.16
C LYS A 128 0.68 -13.32 12.66
N PRO A 129 0.43 -12.88 13.92
CA PRO A 129 -0.92 -12.78 14.47
C PRO A 129 -1.84 -11.80 13.74
N ALA A 130 -1.29 -10.83 13.00
CA ALA A 130 -2.04 -9.74 12.39
C ALA A 130 -3.24 -10.21 11.54
N SER A 131 -3.05 -11.21 10.67
CA SER A 131 -4.12 -11.72 9.82
C SER A 131 -5.26 -12.35 10.62
N PHE A 132 -4.94 -13.05 11.71
CA PHE A 132 -5.94 -13.59 12.62
C PHE A 132 -6.68 -12.48 13.36
N ASN A 133 -5.97 -11.47 13.85
CA ASN A 133 -6.57 -10.35 14.57
C ASN A 133 -7.55 -9.57 13.70
N HIS A 134 -7.24 -9.38 12.41
CA HIS A 134 -8.15 -8.76 11.45
C HIS A 134 -9.45 -9.56 11.28
N MET A 135 -9.35 -10.87 11.04
CA MET A 135 -10.53 -11.73 10.91
C MET A 135 -11.36 -11.80 12.19
N MET A 136 -10.71 -11.96 13.35
CA MET A 136 -11.39 -11.96 14.65
C MET A 136 -12.17 -10.66 14.88
N SER A 137 -11.55 -9.52 14.56
CA SER A 137 -12.22 -8.22 14.71
C SER A 137 -13.43 -8.09 13.79
N LEU A 138 -13.32 -8.57 12.54
CA LEU A 138 -14.42 -8.58 11.57
C LEU A 138 -15.59 -9.44 12.06
N TYR A 139 -15.33 -10.67 12.53
CA TYR A 139 -16.39 -11.55 13.04
C TYR A 139 -17.05 -11.01 14.31
N ILE A 140 -16.28 -10.40 15.23
CA ILE A 140 -16.85 -9.74 16.42
C ILE A 140 -17.75 -8.56 16.02
N GLN A 141 -17.43 -7.84 14.95
CA GLN A 141 -18.29 -6.76 14.46
C GLN A 141 -19.60 -7.29 13.86
N LEU A 142 -19.54 -8.39 13.11
CA LEU A 142 -20.72 -9.05 12.55
C LEU A 142 -21.69 -9.52 13.65
N ASP A 143 -21.17 -10.15 14.70
CA ASP A 143 -21.96 -10.64 15.84
C ASP A 143 -22.69 -9.50 16.58
N LYS A 144 -22.08 -8.31 16.65
CA LYS A 144 -22.70 -7.12 17.27
C LYS A 144 -23.80 -6.46 16.43
N LEU A 145 -23.94 -6.82 15.16
CA LEU A 145 -24.94 -6.29 14.24
C LEU A 145 -26.19 -7.18 14.12
N GLN A 146 -26.18 -8.35 14.78
CA GLN A 146 -27.31 -9.28 14.91
C GLN A 146 -28.19 -8.94 16.12
#